data_AF-A0A650MHF4-F1
#
_entry.id   AF-A0A650MHF4-F1
#
_cell.length_a   1.000
_cell.length_b   1.000
_cell.length_c   1.000
_cell.angle_alpha   90.00
_cell.angle_beta   90.00
_cell.angle_gamma   90.00
#
_symmetry.space_group_name_H-M   'P 1'
#
loop_
_entity.id
_entity.type
_entity.pdbx_description
1 polymer ?
#
loop_
_entity_poly.entity_id
_entity_poly.type
_entity_poly.pdbx_seq_one_letter_code
_entity_poly.pdbx_strand_id
1 'polypeptide(L)'
;MKNIDRFIDKLNFKKITVAYIICAFVVGIFSISFLGYKFKEKIIFAINYNKISEKFEDEKIGTDSITADIIDFANKSTDIADILIINKDNRVLFSAKNSQFNQSEFNLELSKKDERTSYLTLANDSNINFKLVKSEELILRAAFLGNEKEIEHDHNNEIFFRDNFNNEKLYLLSYSANKSTGDKIYFISDIHPIQNAEMYIKIVCAAAMLFFMMYWVLLSIFIYQNAKKSKLSPALWGIITLFTNLAGVFVYLIYKQNNQSCFKCGAVQSKNNIYCIHCGTKISNTCNKCGHVVNKGDKFCNNCGNELPSEEKSDE
;
A
#
# COMPACT_ATOMS: atom_id res chain seq x y z
N MET A 1 -30.83 2.07 23.70
CA MET A 1 -29.53 2.05 24.41
C MET A 1 -29.34 0.81 25.28
N LYS A 2 -30.24 0.46 26.23
CA LYS A 2 -30.08 -0.70 27.14
C LYS A 2 -29.69 -2.05 26.48
N ASN A 3 -30.23 -2.36 25.30
CA ASN A 3 -29.90 -3.60 24.59
C ASN A 3 -28.47 -3.59 24.00
N ILE A 4 -28.03 -2.45 23.47
CA ILE A 4 -26.68 -2.24 22.92
C ILE A 4 -25.66 -2.33 24.04
N ASP A 5 -25.95 -1.70 25.17
CA ASP A 5 -25.12 -1.75 26.37
C ASP A 5 -24.89 -3.18 26.87
N ARG A 6 -25.95 -3.99 26.90
CA ARG A 6 -25.89 -5.38 27.36
C ARG A 6 -25.14 -6.29 26.38
N PHE A 7 -25.17 -5.96 25.08
CA PHE A 7 -24.41 -6.65 24.06
C PHE A 7 -22.92 -6.34 24.19
N ILE A 8 -22.56 -5.06 24.30
CA ILE A 8 -21.17 -4.61 24.41
C ILE A 8 -20.50 -5.17 25.67
N ASP A 9 -21.20 -5.28 26.80
CA ASP A 9 -20.63 -5.81 28.04
C ASP A 9 -20.19 -7.28 27.93
N LYS A 10 -20.80 -8.07 27.04
CA LYS A 10 -20.45 -9.47 26.81
C LYS A 10 -19.19 -9.64 25.95
N LEU A 11 -18.75 -8.58 25.27
CA LEU A 11 -17.59 -8.64 24.38
C LEU A 11 -16.30 -8.76 25.19
N ASN A 12 -15.55 -9.82 24.94
CA ASN A 12 -14.19 -9.96 25.44
C ASN A 12 -13.21 -9.38 24.41
N PHE A 13 -12.93 -8.07 24.54
CA PHE A 13 -12.09 -7.35 23.59
C PHE A 13 -10.69 -7.95 23.40
N LYS A 14 -10.09 -8.53 24.44
CA LYS A 14 -8.80 -9.21 24.29
C LYS A 14 -8.88 -10.35 23.27
N LYS A 15 -9.92 -11.19 23.35
CA LYS A 15 -10.13 -12.29 22.40
C LYS A 15 -10.49 -11.79 21.01
N ILE A 16 -11.33 -10.76 20.92
CA ILE A 16 -11.76 -10.18 19.63
C ILE A 16 -10.57 -9.53 18.91
N THR A 17 -9.73 -8.77 19.60
CA THR A 17 -8.54 -8.15 19.02
C THR A 17 -7.57 -9.21 18.52
N VAL A 18 -7.32 -10.27 19.28
CA VAL A 18 -6.46 -11.38 18.84
C VAL A 18 -7.03 -12.06 17.60
N ALA A 19 -8.33 -12.39 17.60
CA ALA A 19 -8.99 -12.99 16.45
C ALA A 19 -8.94 -12.08 15.21
N TYR A 20 -9.20 -10.78 15.38
CA TYR A 20 -9.09 -9.78 14.31
C TYR A 20 -7.69 -9.76 13.69
N ILE A 21 -6.64 -9.69 14.52
CA ILE A 21 -5.25 -9.64 14.04
C ILE A 21 -4.91 -10.91 13.25
N ILE A 22 -5.28 -12.09 13.76
CA ILE A 22 -5.04 -13.36 13.09
C ILE A 22 -5.76 -13.41 11.74
N CYS A 23 -7.06 -13.08 11.71
CA CYS A 23 -7.84 -13.08 10.48
C CYS A 23 -7.30 -12.07 9.45
N ALA A 24 -6.98 -10.85 9.88
CA ALA A 24 -6.41 -9.82 9.01
C ALA A 24 -5.06 -10.25 8.42
N PHE A 25 -4.21 -10.89 9.23
CA PHE A 25 -2.92 -11.40 8.79
C PHE A 25 -3.06 -12.53 7.76
N VAL A 26 -3.93 -13.50 8.03
CA VAL A 26 -4.20 -14.63 7.11
C VAL A 26 -4.76 -14.12 5.78
N VAL A 27 -5.74 -13.21 5.82
CA VAL A 27 -6.32 -12.61 4.60
C VAL A 27 -5.29 -11.77 3.86
N GLY A 28 -4.43 -11.05 4.58
CA GLY A 28 -3.33 -10.27 3.99
C GLY A 28 -2.34 -11.15 3.23
N ILE A 29 -1.86 -12.23 3.84
CA ILE A 29 -0.96 -13.20 3.19
C ILE A 29 -1.64 -13.80 1.97
N PHE A 30 -2.88 -14.29 2.13
CA PHE A 30 -3.62 -14.89 1.03
C PHE A 30 -3.81 -13.93 -0.14
N SER A 31 -4.11 -12.66 0.15
CA SER A 31 -4.28 -11.62 -0.88
C SER A 31 -2.99 -11.33 -1.64
N ILE A 32 -1.87 -11.21 -0.92
CA ILE A 32 -0.54 -11.00 -1.52
C ILE A 32 -0.15 -12.21 -2.38
N SER A 33 -0.31 -13.42 -1.87
CA SER A 33 -0.03 -14.65 -2.63
C SER A 33 -0.92 -14.78 -3.86
N PHE A 34 -2.20 -14.46 -3.74
CA PHE A 34 -3.15 -14.49 -4.86
C PHE A 34 -2.77 -13.50 -5.96
N LEU A 35 -2.48 -12.25 -5.61
CA LEU A 35 -2.02 -11.25 -6.59
C LEU A 35 -0.66 -11.64 -7.18
N GLY A 36 0.29 -12.08 -6.36
CA GLY A 36 1.60 -12.54 -6.82
C GLY A 36 1.50 -13.70 -7.82
N TYR A 37 0.56 -14.63 -7.61
CA TYR A 37 0.30 -15.71 -8.55
C TYR A 37 -0.35 -15.22 -9.85
N LYS A 38 -1.38 -14.36 -9.75
CA LYS A 38 -2.11 -13.84 -10.92
C LYS A 38 -1.26 -12.93 -11.81
N PHE A 39 -0.34 -12.18 -11.22
CA PHE A 39 0.54 -11.25 -11.93
C PHE A 39 1.96 -11.80 -12.13
N LYS A 40 2.18 -13.08 -11.84
CA LYS A 40 3.51 -13.72 -11.87
C LYS A 40 4.25 -13.47 -13.18
N GLU A 41 3.59 -13.67 -14.32
CA GLU A 41 4.20 -13.54 -15.64
C GLU A 41 4.64 -12.11 -15.93
N LYS A 42 3.81 -11.11 -15.56
CA LYS A 42 4.13 -9.69 -15.71
C LYS A 42 5.26 -9.25 -14.78
N ILE A 43 5.30 -9.78 -13.55
CA ILE A 43 6.40 -9.54 -12.60
C ILE A 43 7.71 -10.11 -13.17
N ILE A 44 7.70 -11.34 -13.67
CA ILE A 44 8.88 -11.97 -14.30
C ILE A 44 9.32 -11.15 -15.51
N PHE A 45 8.37 -10.68 -16.33
CA PHE A 45 8.66 -9.82 -17.46
C PHE A 45 9.40 -8.54 -17.04
N ALA A 46 8.87 -7.83 -16.05
CA ALA A 46 9.48 -6.60 -15.53
C ALA A 46 10.90 -6.84 -14.98
N ILE A 47 11.12 -7.94 -14.25
CA ILE A 47 12.44 -8.30 -13.69
C ILE A 47 13.45 -8.57 -14.82
N ASN A 48 13.07 -9.39 -15.80
CA ASN A 48 13.96 -9.74 -16.91
C ASN A 48 14.29 -8.53 -17.79
N TYR A 49 13.29 -7.69 -18.07
CA TYR A 49 13.50 -6.42 -18.77
C TYR A 49 14.57 -5.58 -18.06
N ASN A 50 14.42 -5.35 -16.75
CA ASN A 50 15.35 -4.50 -15.99
C ASN A 50 16.77 -5.11 -15.95
N LYS A 51 16.86 -6.42 -15.73
CA LYS A 51 18.13 -7.16 -15.72
C LYS A 51 18.88 -7.05 -17.05
N ILE A 52 18.18 -7.19 -18.18
CA ILE A 52 18.80 -7.09 -19.51
C ILE A 52 19.18 -5.64 -19.81
N SER A 53 18.29 -4.69 -19.50
CA SER A 53 18.55 -3.25 -19.69
C SER A 53 19.81 -2.80 -18.93
N GLU A 54 19.92 -3.17 -17.65
CA GLU A 54 21.08 -2.81 -16.82
C GLU A 54 22.37 -3.43 -17.33
N LYS A 55 22.34 -4.73 -17.72
CA LYS A 55 23.50 -5.40 -18.32
C LYS A 55 23.92 -4.78 -19.65
N PHE A 56 22.97 -4.29 -20.45
CA PHE A 56 23.25 -3.67 -21.75
C PHE A 56 23.87 -2.27 -21.60
N GLU A 57 23.50 -1.54 -20.54
CA GLU A 57 24.08 -0.24 -20.20
C GLU A 57 25.50 -0.33 -19.66
N ASP A 58 25.87 -1.45 -19.04
CA ASP A 58 27.22 -1.67 -18.51
C ASP A 58 28.25 -1.82 -19.66
N GLU A 59 29.16 -0.85 -19.76
CA GLU A 59 30.19 -0.72 -20.80
C GLU A 59 31.16 -1.92 -20.87
N LYS A 60 31.21 -2.76 -19.82
CA LYS A 60 32.14 -3.90 -19.75
C LYS A 60 31.58 -5.21 -20.31
N ILE A 61 30.30 -5.26 -20.63
CA ILE A 61 29.59 -6.49 -21.01
C ILE A 61 29.38 -6.51 -22.52
N GLY A 62 30.05 -7.42 -23.22
CA GLY A 62 29.87 -7.62 -24.66
C GLY A 62 28.48 -8.17 -25.00
N THR A 63 27.93 -7.76 -26.14
CA THR A 63 26.60 -8.15 -26.64
C THR A 63 26.40 -9.66 -26.70
N ASP A 64 27.45 -10.44 -26.98
CA ASP A 64 27.38 -11.90 -27.07
C ASP A 64 27.06 -12.59 -25.74
N SER A 65 27.31 -11.92 -24.61
CA SER A 65 27.08 -12.50 -23.28
C SER A 65 25.62 -12.37 -22.80
N ILE A 66 24.83 -11.51 -23.44
CA ILE A 66 23.43 -11.24 -23.10
C ILE A 66 22.45 -11.83 -24.11
N THR A 67 22.89 -12.24 -25.30
CA THR A 67 22.02 -12.83 -26.34
C THR A 67 21.27 -14.05 -25.84
N ALA A 68 21.92 -14.94 -25.07
CA ALA A 68 21.26 -16.09 -24.47
C ALA A 68 20.14 -15.70 -23.48
N ASP A 69 20.40 -14.71 -22.61
CA ASP A 69 19.40 -14.18 -21.66
C ASP A 69 18.23 -13.50 -22.41
N ILE A 70 18.52 -12.80 -23.52
CA ILE A 70 17.53 -12.15 -24.38
C ILE A 70 16.63 -13.18 -25.07
N ILE A 71 17.20 -14.24 -25.64
CA ILE A 71 16.43 -15.32 -26.29
C ILE A 71 15.53 -16.03 -25.28
N ASP A 72 16.07 -16.36 -24.10
CA ASP A 72 15.30 -16.99 -23.03
C ASP A 72 14.13 -16.11 -22.57
N PHE A 73 14.37 -14.81 -22.38
CA PHE A 73 13.35 -13.84 -22.03
C PHE A 73 12.26 -13.70 -23.11
N ALA A 74 12.67 -13.54 -24.37
CA ALA A 74 11.75 -13.42 -25.50
C ALA A 74 10.86 -14.65 -25.63
N ASN A 75 11.42 -15.86 -25.51
CA ASN A 75 10.66 -17.10 -25.67
C ASN A 75 9.74 -17.41 -24.49
N LYS A 76 10.12 -17.02 -23.27
CA LYS A 76 9.29 -17.22 -22.07
C LYS A 76 8.16 -16.22 -21.93
N SER A 77 8.24 -15.06 -22.59
CA SER A 77 7.20 -14.04 -22.53
C SER A 77 6.31 -14.04 -23.77
N THR A 78 5.00 -14.14 -23.53
CA THR A 78 3.96 -13.97 -24.54
C THR A 78 3.80 -12.51 -24.97
N ASP A 79 4.21 -11.56 -24.14
CA ASP A 79 4.06 -10.11 -24.39
C ASP A 79 5.18 -9.51 -25.25
N ILE A 80 6.16 -10.32 -25.66
CA ILE A 80 7.29 -9.87 -26.48
C ILE A 80 7.03 -10.25 -27.93
N ALA A 81 6.92 -9.25 -28.80
CA ALA A 81 6.88 -9.47 -30.24
C ALA A 81 8.29 -9.71 -30.79
N ASP A 82 9.28 -8.92 -30.36
CA ASP A 82 10.70 -9.16 -30.63
C ASP A 82 11.62 -8.33 -29.71
N ILE A 83 12.89 -8.70 -29.65
CA ILE A 83 13.96 -7.90 -29.06
C ILE A 83 15.04 -7.74 -30.10
N LEU A 84 15.38 -6.50 -30.44
CA LEU A 84 16.37 -6.17 -31.47
C LEU A 84 17.59 -5.52 -30.84
N ILE A 85 18.79 -5.94 -31.27
CA ILE A 85 20.03 -5.17 -31.02
C ILE A 85 20.38 -4.48 -32.32
N ILE A 86 20.58 -3.17 -32.23
CA ILE A 86 20.73 -2.28 -33.37
C ILE A 86 22.01 -1.48 -33.19
N ASN A 87 22.82 -1.38 -34.24
CA ASN A 87 24.03 -0.59 -34.19
C ASN A 87 23.75 0.91 -34.28
N LYS A 88 24.80 1.73 -34.13
CA LYS A 88 24.72 3.20 -34.29
C LYS A 88 24.14 3.67 -35.63
N ASP A 89 24.24 2.85 -36.68
CA ASP A 89 23.76 3.14 -38.05
C ASP A 89 22.34 2.60 -38.29
N ASN A 90 21.60 2.23 -37.23
CA ASN A 90 20.26 1.64 -37.28
C ASN A 90 20.14 0.30 -38.02
N ARG A 91 21.24 -0.44 -38.18
CA ARG A 91 21.23 -1.81 -38.71
C ARG A 91 20.97 -2.82 -37.62
N VAL A 92 20.07 -3.77 -37.90
CA VAL A 92 19.75 -4.86 -36.98
C VAL A 92 20.93 -5.84 -36.94
N LEU A 93 21.57 -5.95 -35.79
CA LEU A 93 22.64 -6.91 -35.52
C LEU A 93 22.09 -8.25 -35.03
N PHE A 94 20.95 -8.20 -34.33
CA PHE A 94 20.36 -9.37 -33.68
C PHE A 94 18.84 -9.21 -33.54
N SER A 95 18.10 -10.32 -33.71
CA SER A 95 16.67 -10.44 -33.44
C SER A 95 16.44 -11.72 -32.62
N ALA A 96 15.73 -11.58 -31.50
CA ALA A 96 15.48 -12.69 -30.58
C ALA A 96 14.46 -13.70 -31.14
N LYS A 97 13.40 -13.20 -31.81
CA LYS A 97 12.32 -14.03 -32.36
C LYS A 97 12.37 -14.22 -33.87
N ASN A 98 13.33 -13.61 -34.57
CA ASN A 98 13.38 -13.56 -36.03
C ASN A 98 12.02 -13.12 -36.62
N SER A 99 11.41 -12.10 -36.01
CA SER A 99 10.09 -11.62 -36.41
C SER A 99 10.14 -10.80 -37.72
N GLN A 100 8.99 -10.27 -38.14
CA GLN A 100 8.88 -9.33 -39.26
C GLN A 100 9.74 -8.05 -39.10
N PHE A 101 10.25 -7.78 -37.89
CA PHE A 101 11.13 -6.65 -37.58
C PHE A 101 12.62 -6.95 -37.82
N ASN A 102 12.99 -8.20 -38.13
CA ASN A 102 14.36 -8.57 -38.51
C ASN A 102 14.67 -8.15 -39.96
N GLN A 103 14.78 -6.85 -40.17
CA GLN A 103 15.09 -6.23 -41.46
C GLN A 103 16.52 -5.68 -41.44
N SER A 104 17.13 -5.50 -42.62
CA SER A 104 18.51 -5.00 -42.76
C SER A 104 18.71 -3.63 -42.10
N GLU A 105 17.68 -2.79 -42.15
CA GLU A 105 17.62 -1.49 -41.48
C GLU A 105 16.28 -1.35 -40.75
N PHE A 106 16.33 -0.93 -39.49
CA PHE A 106 15.15 -0.67 -38.67
C PHE A 106 15.06 0.83 -38.40
N ASN A 107 14.48 1.54 -39.36
CA ASN A 107 14.33 2.99 -39.32
C ASN A 107 12.92 3.35 -38.83
N LEU A 108 12.88 3.99 -37.67
CA LEU A 108 11.68 4.57 -37.10
C LEU A 108 11.61 6.04 -37.47
N GLU A 109 10.53 6.43 -38.12
CA GLU A 109 10.23 7.83 -38.40
C GLU A 109 9.18 8.34 -37.41
N LEU A 110 9.34 9.58 -36.95
CA LEU A 110 8.26 10.29 -36.27
C LEU A 110 7.09 10.35 -37.24
N SER A 111 5.91 9.90 -36.79
CA SER A 111 4.71 9.99 -37.60
C SER A 111 4.44 11.46 -37.92
N LYS A 112 4.78 11.90 -39.14
CA LYS A 112 4.57 13.27 -39.63
C LYS A 112 3.09 13.63 -39.77
N LYS A 113 2.18 12.74 -39.40
CA LYS A 113 0.74 12.87 -39.65
C LYS A 113 -0.04 13.58 -38.54
N ASP A 114 0.54 13.86 -37.37
CA ASP A 114 -0.17 14.64 -36.34
C ASP A 114 0.75 15.31 -35.30
N GLU A 115 0.60 16.62 -35.11
CA GLU A 115 1.41 17.44 -34.18
C GLU A 115 1.13 17.15 -32.70
N ARG A 116 0.14 16.29 -32.37
CA ARG A 116 -0.34 16.08 -31.00
C ARG A 116 0.10 14.78 -30.33
N THR A 117 0.70 13.83 -31.05
CA THR A 117 1.06 12.53 -30.46
C THR A 117 2.36 11.92 -30.98
N SER A 118 3.20 11.46 -30.04
CA SER A 118 4.55 10.92 -30.26
C SER A 118 4.58 9.45 -30.72
N TYR A 119 3.79 9.07 -31.73
CA TYR A 119 3.88 7.72 -32.31
C TYR A 119 4.98 7.66 -33.38
N LEU A 120 5.70 6.55 -33.41
CA LEU A 120 6.73 6.26 -34.41
C LEU A 120 6.20 5.24 -35.41
N THR A 121 6.45 5.44 -36.70
CA THR A 121 6.05 4.52 -37.77
C THR A 121 7.28 3.83 -38.35
N LEU A 122 7.14 2.57 -38.76
CA LEU A 122 8.20 1.88 -39.48
C LEU A 122 8.29 2.44 -40.92
N ALA A 123 9.48 2.83 -41.38
CA ALA A 123 9.65 3.44 -42.71
C ALA A 123 9.19 2.52 -43.86
N ASN A 124 9.28 1.20 -43.68
CA ASN A 124 8.91 0.20 -44.68
C ASN A 124 7.45 -0.28 -44.58
N ASP A 125 6.75 -0.02 -43.47
CA ASP A 125 5.35 -0.42 -43.27
C ASP A 125 4.60 0.62 -42.42
N SER A 126 3.77 1.43 -43.07
CA SER A 126 3.00 2.49 -42.42
C SER A 126 1.86 1.98 -41.53
N ASN A 127 1.55 0.68 -41.55
CA ASN A 127 0.50 0.09 -40.71
C ASN A 127 1.02 -0.33 -39.33
N ILE A 128 2.34 -0.27 -39.10
CA ILE A 128 2.97 -0.61 -37.83
C ILE A 128 3.32 0.67 -37.10
N ASN A 129 2.61 0.92 -36.02
CA ASN A 129 2.82 2.05 -35.13
C ASN A 129 3.53 1.60 -33.85
N PHE A 130 4.42 2.42 -33.34
CA PHE A 130 5.11 2.22 -32.08
C PHE A 130 4.85 3.39 -31.14
N LYS A 131 4.48 3.10 -29.89
CA LYS A 131 4.45 4.09 -28.81
C LYS A 131 5.71 3.93 -27.98
N LEU A 132 6.51 4.99 -27.89
CA LEU A 132 7.71 5.00 -27.07
C LEU A 132 7.30 5.04 -25.59
N VAL A 133 7.77 4.07 -24.80
CA VAL A 133 7.49 3.98 -23.37
C VAL A 133 8.81 3.89 -22.61
N LYS A 134 8.94 4.67 -21.53
CA LYS A 134 10.12 4.57 -20.66
C LYS A 134 10.08 3.28 -19.86
N SER A 135 11.27 2.78 -19.47
CA SER A 135 11.45 1.55 -18.67
C SER A 135 10.58 1.51 -17.40
N GLU A 136 10.59 2.57 -16.61
CA GLU A 136 9.81 2.68 -15.37
C GLU A 136 8.29 2.66 -15.63
N GLU A 137 7.88 3.20 -16.78
CA GLU A 137 6.49 3.34 -17.17
C GLU A 137 5.93 2.05 -17.77
N LEU A 138 6.77 1.25 -18.45
CA LEU A 138 6.42 -0.11 -18.86
C LEU A 138 6.09 -0.98 -17.66
N ILE A 139 6.89 -0.92 -16.59
CA ILE A 139 6.70 -1.77 -15.41
C ILE A 139 5.38 -1.41 -14.73
N LEU A 140 5.07 -0.13 -14.59
CA LEU A 140 3.81 0.33 -14.00
C LEU A 140 2.60 0.01 -14.88
N ARG A 141 2.72 0.14 -16.20
CA ARG A 141 1.65 -0.13 -17.16
C ARG A 141 1.37 -1.63 -17.29
N ALA A 142 2.40 -2.44 -17.47
CA ALA A 142 2.30 -3.90 -17.62
C ALA A 142 1.87 -4.62 -16.33
N ALA A 143 2.17 -4.05 -15.16
CA ALA A 143 1.92 -4.73 -13.87
C ALA A 143 0.69 -4.24 -13.10
N PHE A 144 0.25 -2.98 -13.23
CA PHE A 144 -0.66 -2.42 -12.22
C PHE A 144 -1.92 -1.69 -12.72
N LEU A 145 -1.90 -0.96 -13.82
CA LEU A 145 -2.90 0.10 -14.01
C LEU A 145 -3.99 -0.14 -15.05
N GLY A 146 -3.88 -1.10 -15.96
CA GLY A 146 -4.91 -1.28 -16.99
C GLY A 146 -5.09 -0.07 -17.93
N ASN A 147 -4.24 0.97 -17.80
CA ASN A 147 -4.11 2.11 -18.71
C ASN A 147 -3.72 1.68 -20.13
N GLU A 148 -3.41 0.41 -20.37
CA GLU A 148 -3.28 -0.17 -21.72
C GLU A 148 -4.57 -0.06 -22.51
N LYS A 149 -5.74 -0.29 -21.89
CA LYS A 149 -7.03 -0.05 -22.55
C LYS A 149 -7.25 1.42 -22.87
N GLU A 150 -6.72 2.31 -22.05
CA GLU A 150 -6.79 3.75 -22.28
C GLU A 150 -5.87 4.16 -23.45
N ILE A 151 -4.65 3.60 -23.54
CA ILE A 151 -3.73 3.81 -24.66
C ILE A 151 -4.29 3.24 -25.97
N GLU A 152 -4.85 2.03 -25.92
CA GLU A 152 -5.47 1.38 -27.07
C GLU A 152 -6.74 2.13 -27.49
N HIS A 153 -7.56 2.58 -26.53
CA HIS A 153 -8.73 3.41 -26.80
C HIS A 153 -8.36 4.78 -27.37
N ASP A 154 -7.35 5.45 -26.82
CA ASP A 154 -6.84 6.73 -27.33
C ASP A 154 -6.29 6.57 -28.75
N HIS A 155 -5.48 5.53 -28.99
CA HIS A 155 -4.99 5.20 -30.32
C HIS A 155 -6.13 4.88 -31.29
N ASN A 156 -7.06 4.02 -30.87
CA ASN A 156 -8.23 3.63 -31.68
C ASN A 156 -9.09 4.85 -32.03
N ASN A 157 -9.31 5.77 -31.09
CA ASN A 157 -10.03 7.02 -31.35
C ASN A 157 -9.32 7.92 -32.36
N GLU A 158 -7.98 7.94 -32.35
CA GLU A 158 -7.17 8.72 -33.28
C GLU A 158 -7.14 8.13 -34.70
N ILE A 159 -7.08 6.80 -34.81
CA ILE A 159 -7.07 6.10 -36.11
C ILE A 159 -8.47 5.82 -36.65
N PHE A 160 -9.53 5.98 -35.83
CA PHE A 160 -10.92 5.66 -36.18
C PHE A 160 -11.39 6.31 -37.49
N PHE A 161 -10.92 7.53 -37.76
CA PHE A 161 -11.31 8.30 -38.93
C PHE A 161 -10.40 8.08 -40.16
N ARG A 162 -9.43 7.15 -40.08
CA ARG A 162 -8.48 6.86 -41.17
C ARG A 162 -8.97 5.70 -42.06
N ASP A 163 -8.62 5.76 -43.34
CA ASP A 163 -8.80 4.64 -44.26
C ASP A 163 -7.95 3.43 -43.81
N ASN A 164 -8.50 2.20 -43.86
CA ASN A 164 -7.82 0.96 -43.44
C ASN A 164 -7.42 0.84 -41.95
N PHE A 165 -8.12 1.54 -41.04
CA PHE A 165 -7.88 1.46 -39.58
C PHE A 165 -7.81 0.02 -39.01
N ASN A 166 -8.53 -0.93 -39.61
CA ASN A 166 -8.54 -2.34 -39.18
C ASN A 166 -7.18 -3.06 -39.31
N ASN A 167 -6.25 -2.53 -40.10
CA ASN A 167 -4.94 -3.14 -40.35
C ASN A 167 -3.80 -2.47 -39.56
N GLU A 168 -4.06 -1.35 -38.89
CA GLU A 168 -3.04 -0.68 -38.09
C GLU A 168 -2.82 -1.44 -36.76
N LYS A 169 -1.58 -1.81 -36.48
CA LYS A 169 -1.18 -2.45 -35.22
C LYS A 169 -0.30 -1.51 -34.40
N LEU A 170 -0.58 -1.41 -33.11
CA LEU A 170 0.19 -0.64 -32.16
C LEU A 170 1.07 -1.56 -31.30
N TYR A 171 2.38 -1.34 -31.36
CA TYR A 171 3.35 -1.97 -30.46
C TYR A 171 3.87 -0.97 -29.44
N LEU A 172 4.24 -1.45 -28.26
CA LEU A 172 4.99 -0.65 -27.30
C LEU A 172 6.47 -0.85 -27.56
N LEU A 173 7.19 0.26 -27.68
CA LEU A 173 8.62 0.27 -27.92
C LEU A 173 9.33 0.85 -26.72
N SER A 174 10.23 0.05 -26.17
CA SER A 174 11.12 0.49 -25.12
C SER A 174 12.54 0.23 -25.53
N TYR A 175 13.46 1.04 -24.99
CA TYR A 175 14.83 1.01 -25.43
C TYR A 175 15.80 1.20 -24.28
N SER A 176 17.00 0.68 -24.49
CA SER A 176 18.19 1.05 -23.73
C SER A 176 19.35 1.22 -24.71
N ALA A 177 20.36 2.00 -24.33
CA ALA A 177 21.46 2.35 -25.20
C ALA A 177 22.79 2.22 -24.44
N ASN A 178 23.74 1.53 -25.07
CA ASN A 178 25.11 1.50 -24.57
C ASN A 178 25.83 2.76 -25.06
N LYS A 179 26.19 3.65 -24.13
CA LYS A 179 26.79 4.94 -24.48
C LYS A 179 28.23 4.82 -25.03
N SER A 180 28.91 3.72 -24.74
CA SER A 180 30.30 3.52 -25.18
C SER A 180 30.38 2.99 -26.62
N THR A 181 29.51 2.06 -27.02
CA THR A 181 29.50 1.50 -28.38
C THR A 181 28.57 2.26 -29.33
N GLY A 182 27.55 2.92 -28.80
CA GLY A 182 26.47 3.54 -29.58
C GLY A 182 25.40 2.55 -30.04
N ASP A 183 25.46 1.30 -29.57
CA ASP A 183 24.46 0.29 -29.84
C ASP A 183 23.21 0.51 -29.00
N LYS A 184 22.06 0.13 -29.55
CA LYS A 184 20.73 0.26 -28.94
C LYS A 184 20.09 -1.11 -28.86
N ILE A 185 19.37 -1.35 -27.77
CA ILE A 185 18.47 -2.49 -27.64
C ILE A 185 17.03 -1.97 -27.67
N TYR A 186 16.20 -2.57 -28.52
CA TYR A 186 14.77 -2.30 -28.58
C TYR A 186 13.99 -3.51 -28.12
N PHE A 187 13.10 -3.29 -27.16
CA PHE A 187 12.12 -4.25 -26.71
C PHE A 187 10.78 -3.89 -27.37
N ILE A 188 10.32 -4.75 -28.27
CA ILE A 188 9.04 -4.60 -28.96
C ILE A 188 8.04 -5.49 -28.27
N SER A 189 7.05 -4.87 -27.62
CA SER A 189 6.05 -5.57 -26.82
C SER A 189 4.66 -5.44 -27.42
N ASP A 190 3.94 -6.56 -27.41
CA ASP A 190 2.52 -6.68 -27.73
C ASP A 190 1.83 -7.13 -26.43
N ILE A 191 1.59 -6.17 -25.54
CA ILE A 191 1.18 -6.49 -24.17
C ILE A 191 -0.30 -6.87 -24.16
N HIS A 192 -0.57 -8.10 -23.75
CA HIS A 192 -1.94 -8.58 -23.62
C HIS A 192 -2.45 -8.29 -22.20
N PRO A 193 -3.61 -7.65 -22.03
CA PRO A 193 -4.12 -7.34 -20.70
C PRO A 193 -4.45 -8.63 -19.95
N ILE A 194 -4.08 -8.70 -18.66
CA ILE A 194 -4.49 -9.82 -17.82
C ILE A 194 -6.02 -9.79 -17.70
N GLN A 195 -6.65 -10.89 -18.10
CA GLN A 195 -8.09 -11.05 -17.97
C GLN A 195 -8.53 -10.87 -16.52
N ASN A 196 -9.50 -9.98 -16.29
CA ASN A 196 -10.07 -9.67 -14.97
C ASN A 196 -9.09 -9.06 -13.93
N ALA A 197 -7.92 -8.54 -14.34
CA ALA A 197 -6.97 -7.91 -13.41
C ALA A 197 -7.60 -6.84 -12.51
N GLU A 198 -8.38 -5.94 -13.09
CA GLU A 198 -9.09 -4.87 -12.36
C GLU A 198 -10.02 -5.44 -11.28
N MET A 199 -10.72 -6.54 -11.57
CA MET A 199 -11.60 -7.20 -10.62
C MET A 199 -10.81 -7.78 -9.44
N TYR A 200 -9.67 -8.41 -9.69
CA TYR A 200 -8.82 -8.97 -8.64
C TYR A 200 -8.30 -7.89 -7.68
N ILE A 201 -7.82 -6.78 -8.23
CA ILE A 201 -7.34 -5.64 -7.43
C ILE A 201 -8.48 -5.05 -6.61
N LYS A 202 -9.66 -4.82 -7.23
CA LYS A 202 -10.85 -4.31 -6.54
C LYS A 202 -11.27 -5.19 -5.37
N ILE A 203 -11.26 -6.51 -5.53
CA ILE A 203 -11.61 -7.47 -4.46
C ILE A 203 -10.62 -7.37 -3.30
N VAL A 204 -9.32 -7.34 -3.58
CA VAL A 204 -8.28 -7.22 -2.53
C VAL A 204 -8.39 -5.88 -1.81
N CYS A 205 -8.56 -4.77 -2.54
CA CYS A 205 -8.76 -3.45 -1.97
C CYS A 205 -10.03 -3.39 -1.11
N ALA A 206 -11.14 -3.98 -1.56
CA ALA A 206 -12.38 -4.03 -0.80
C ALA A 206 -12.23 -4.84 0.49
N ALA A 207 -11.53 -5.98 0.45
CA ALA A 207 -11.22 -6.77 1.64
C ALA A 207 -10.35 -5.98 2.63
N ALA A 208 -9.28 -5.33 2.15
CA ALA A 208 -8.43 -4.49 2.99
C ALA A 208 -9.20 -3.33 3.64
N MET A 209 -10.07 -2.66 2.87
CA MET A 209 -10.94 -1.58 3.37
C MET A 209 -11.93 -2.10 4.43
N LEU A 210 -12.49 -3.29 4.26
CA LEU A 210 -13.38 -3.90 5.25
C LEU A 210 -12.67 -4.15 6.58
N PHE A 211 -11.45 -4.69 6.57
CA PHE A 211 -10.66 -4.85 7.80
C PHE A 211 -10.34 -3.49 8.44
N PHE A 212 -9.95 -2.50 7.64
CA PHE A 212 -9.70 -1.15 8.13
C PHE A 212 -10.93 -0.53 8.82
N MET A 213 -12.11 -0.62 8.21
CA MET A 213 -13.36 -0.14 8.79
C MET A 213 -13.72 -0.90 10.08
N MET A 214 -13.53 -2.22 10.08
CA MET A 214 -13.76 -3.05 11.26
C MET A 214 -12.83 -2.66 12.41
N TYR A 215 -11.55 -2.41 12.15
CA TYR A 215 -10.61 -1.86 13.14
C TYR A 215 -11.13 -0.54 13.73
N TRP A 216 -11.57 0.38 12.88
CA TRP A 216 -12.05 1.70 13.28
C TRP A 216 -13.23 1.61 14.25
N VAL A 217 -14.20 0.75 13.93
CA VAL A 217 -15.37 0.51 14.77
C VAL A 217 -14.99 -0.25 16.05
N LEU A 218 -14.17 -1.31 15.96
CA LEU A 218 -13.74 -2.08 17.13
C LEU A 218 -13.00 -1.21 18.16
N LEU A 219 -12.17 -0.27 17.70
CA LEU A 219 -11.46 0.66 18.58
C LEU A 219 -12.42 1.58 19.34
N SER A 220 -13.42 2.14 18.64
CA SER A 220 -14.48 2.94 19.25
C SER A 220 -15.29 2.15 20.29
N ILE A 221 -15.73 0.92 19.95
CA ILE A 221 -16.50 0.10 20.90
C ILE A 221 -15.62 -0.32 22.10
N PHE A 222 -14.32 -0.56 21.90
CA PHE A 222 -13.39 -0.83 22.98
C PHE A 222 -13.33 0.33 23.99
N ILE A 223 -13.14 1.56 23.50
CA ILE A 223 -13.12 2.76 24.36
C ILE A 223 -14.48 2.98 25.02
N TYR A 224 -15.59 2.79 24.29
CA TYR A 224 -16.94 2.85 24.86
C TYR A 224 -17.09 1.89 26.05
N GLN A 225 -16.71 0.62 25.90
CA GLN A 225 -16.81 -0.36 26.97
C GLN A 225 -15.91 0.02 28.16
N ASN A 226 -14.70 0.52 27.91
CA ASN A 226 -13.76 0.94 28.95
C ASN A 226 -14.29 2.18 29.71
N ALA A 227 -14.80 3.18 29.01
CA ALA A 227 -15.44 4.36 29.60
C ALA A 227 -16.64 3.98 30.48
N LYS A 228 -17.47 3.02 30.03
CA LYS A 228 -18.60 2.50 30.80
C LYS A 228 -18.17 1.79 32.08
N LYS A 229 -17.14 0.92 32.02
CA LYS A 229 -16.54 0.29 33.19
C LYS A 229 -15.97 1.32 34.17
N SER A 230 -15.44 2.41 33.63
CA SER A 230 -14.93 3.56 34.37
C SER A 230 -15.99 4.56 34.87
N LYS A 231 -17.29 4.27 34.67
CA LYS A 231 -18.42 5.14 35.04
C LYS A 231 -18.37 6.55 34.41
N LEU A 232 -17.68 6.70 33.28
CA LEU A 232 -17.67 7.91 32.46
C LEU A 232 -18.78 7.87 31.41
N SER A 233 -19.00 8.96 30.68
CA SER A 233 -19.95 9.06 29.56
C SER A 233 -19.50 8.19 28.36
N PRO A 234 -20.07 6.99 28.15
CA PRO A 234 -19.49 6.02 27.21
C PRO A 234 -19.63 6.46 25.76
N ALA A 235 -20.78 7.05 25.41
CA ALA A 235 -21.07 7.54 24.07
C ALA A 235 -20.11 8.68 23.66
N LEU A 236 -19.82 9.62 24.56
CA LEU A 236 -18.92 10.73 24.28
C LEU A 236 -17.52 10.21 23.93
N TRP A 237 -16.95 9.35 24.78
CA TRP A 237 -15.62 8.80 24.54
C TRP A 237 -15.57 7.89 23.31
N GLY A 238 -16.58 7.07 23.07
CA GLY A 238 -16.68 6.25 21.86
C GLY A 238 -16.78 7.08 20.58
N ILE A 239 -17.63 8.12 20.56
CA ILE A 239 -17.79 9.01 19.41
C ILE A 239 -16.51 9.80 19.13
N ILE A 240 -15.87 10.35 20.16
CA ILE A 240 -14.59 11.04 19.99
C ILE A 240 -13.57 10.09 19.35
N THR A 241 -13.43 8.86 19.86
CA THR A 241 -12.53 7.86 19.29
C THR A 241 -12.93 7.44 17.87
N LEU A 242 -14.22 7.38 17.54
CA LEU A 242 -14.66 7.02 16.19
C LEU A 242 -14.19 8.05 15.15
N PHE A 243 -14.32 9.35 15.45
CA PHE A 243 -13.94 10.41 14.51
C PHE A 243 -12.46 10.75 14.53
N THR A 244 -11.78 10.54 15.66
CA THR A 244 -10.36 10.94 15.83
C THR A 244 -9.40 9.76 15.90
N ASN A 245 -9.91 8.53 15.89
CA ASN A 245 -9.15 7.28 15.92
C ASN A 245 -8.18 7.22 17.11
N LEU A 246 -6.89 6.94 16.87
CA LEU A 246 -5.83 6.84 17.86
C LEU A 246 -5.72 8.12 18.71
N ALA A 247 -5.96 9.31 18.14
CA ALA A 247 -5.92 10.55 18.92
C ALA A 247 -6.95 10.53 20.06
N GLY A 248 -8.18 10.10 19.78
CA GLY A 248 -9.22 9.95 20.81
C GLY A 248 -8.87 8.90 21.87
N VAL A 249 -8.21 7.81 21.47
CA VAL A 249 -7.65 6.83 22.42
C VAL A 249 -6.63 7.49 23.33
N PHE A 250 -5.66 8.23 22.78
CA PHE A 250 -4.65 8.93 23.57
C PHE A 250 -5.27 9.93 24.55
N VAL A 251 -6.22 10.74 24.10
CA VAL A 251 -6.93 11.70 24.97
C VAL A 251 -7.65 10.96 26.11
N TYR A 252 -8.33 9.85 25.81
CA TYR A 252 -8.97 9.02 26.84
C TYR A 252 -7.96 8.46 27.85
N LEU A 253 -6.83 7.92 27.37
CA LEU A 253 -5.79 7.36 28.23
C LEU A 253 -5.14 8.42 29.11
N ILE A 254 -4.83 9.61 28.57
CA ILE A 254 -4.30 10.76 29.32
C ILE A 254 -5.30 11.20 30.38
N TYR A 255 -6.58 11.33 30.01
CA TYR A 255 -7.64 11.68 30.97
C TYR A 255 -7.71 10.66 32.11
N LYS A 256 -7.64 9.36 31.80
CA LYS A 256 -7.68 8.30 32.81
C LYS A 256 -6.42 8.26 33.68
N GLN A 257 -5.25 8.53 33.11
CA GLN A 257 -3.95 8.58 33.82
C GLN A 257 -3.83 9.79 34.75
N ASN A 258 -4.40 10.94 34.36
CA ASN A 258 -4.39 12.15 35.18
C ASN A 258 -5.38 12.08 36.35
N ASN A 259 -6.28 11.12 36.34
CA ASN A 259 -7.24 10.83 37.39
C ASN A 259 -6.88 9.54 38.15
N GLN A 260 -7.58 9.25 39.23
CA GLN A 260 -7.47 7.98 39.96
C GLN A 260 -8.72 7.13 39.75
N SER A 261 -8.60 5.81 39.83
CA SER A 261 -9.75 4.91 39.73
C SER A 261 -10.09 4.33 41.10
N CYS A 262 -11.38 4.34 41.47
CA CYS A 262 -11.84 3.73 42.70
C CYS A 262 -11.62 2.21 42.64
N PHE A 263 -10.83 1.65 43.57
CA PHE A 263 -10.53 0.22 43.63
C PHE A 263 -11.77 -0.66 43.88
N LYS A 264 -12.83 -0.12 44.49
CA LYS A 264 -14.06 -0.88 44.77
C LYS A 264 -15.03 -0.94 43.59
N CYS A 265 -15.27 0.19 42.91
CA CYS A 265 -16.31 0.27 41.87
C CYS A 265 -15.80 0.60 40.46
N GLY A 266 -14.51 0.89 40.30
CA GLY A 266 -13.87 1.21 39.03
C GLY A 266 -14.12 2.63 38.50
N ALA A 267 -14.91 3.45 39.20
CA ALA A 267 -15.19 4.82 38.77
C ALA A 267 -13.92 5.67 38.73
N VAL A 268 -13.73 6.41 37.63
CA VAL A 268 -12.64 7.39 37.52
C VAL A 268 -13.03 8.65 38.32
N GLN A 269 -12.10 9.14 39.13
CA GLN A 269 -12.30 10.21 40.11
C GLN A 269 -11.12 11.20 40.06
N SER A 270 -11.39 12.45 40.41
CA SER A 270 -10.33 13.43 40.63
C SER A 270 -9.37 12.95 41.70
N LYS A 271 -8.07 13.25 41.54
CA LYS A 271 -7.04 12.96 42.56
C LYS A 271 -7.31 13.69 43.90
N ASN A 272 -8.13 14.72 43.88
CA ASN A 272 -8.49 15.51 45.07
C ASN A 272 -9.70 14.95 45.84
N ASN A 273 -10.34 13.88 45.36
CA ASN A 273 -11.50 13.30 46.03
C ASN A 273 -11.05 12.35 47.15
N ILE A 274 -11.45 12.63 48.40
CA ILE A 274 -11.20 11.72 49.55
C ILE A 274 -12.05 10.45 49.43
N TYR A 275 -13.31 10.60 49.04
CA TYR A 275 -14.28 9.53 48.90
C TYR A 275 -14.78 9.43 47.46
N CYS A 276 -15.06 8.22 47.00
CA CYS A 276 -15.64 7.99 45.69
C CYS A 276 -17.10 8.48 45.64
N ILE A 277 -17.43 9.33 44.67
CA ILE A 277 -18.79 9.89 44.49
C ILE A 277 -19.84 8.84 44.11
N HIS A 278 -19.41 7.64 43.66
CA HIS A 278 -20.33 6.58 43.22
C HIS A 278 -20.60 5.51 44.28
N CYS A 279 -19.61 5.19 45.14
CA CYS A 279 -19.73 4.09 46.09
C CYS A 279 -19.32 4.43 47.54
N GLY A 280 -18.94 5.68 47.81
CA GLY A 280 -18.59 6.17 49.15
C GLY A 280 -17.29 5.61 49.75
N THR A 281 -16.54 4.80 49.01
CA THR A 281 -15.28 4.22 49.50
C THR A 281 -14.21 5.29 49.61
N LYS A 282 -13.43 5.31 50.70
CA LYS A 282 -12.26 6.19 50.83
C LYS A 282 -11.20 5.76 49.82
N ILE A 283 -10.76 6.68 48.97
CA ILE A 283 -9.84 6.41 47.84
C ILE A 283 -8.53 7.18 47.91
N SER A 284 -8.42 8.18 48.80
CA SER A 284 -7.19 8.96 48.95
C SER A 284 -6.76 9.10 50.41
N ASN A 285 -5.46 9.24 50.59
CA ASN A 285 -4.85 9.54 51.86
C ASN A 285 -4.99 11.03 52.17
N THR A 286 -5.09 11.35 53.45
CA THR A 286 -5.31 12.71 53.94
C THR A 286 -4.28 13.02 55.01
N CYS A 287 -3.78 14.25 55.03
CA CYS A 287 -2.92 14.74 56.09
C CYS A 287 -3.64 14.61 57.45
N ASN A 288 -2.98 14.00 58.42
CA ASN A 288 -3.47 13.85 59.79
C ASN A 288 -3.68 15.19 60.52
N LYS A 289 -2.98 16.26 60.11
CA LYS A 289 -3.07 17.59 60.74
C LYS A 289 -4.16 18.48 60.15
N CYS A 290 -4.26 18.58 58.83
CA CYS A 290 -5.18 19.53 58.17
C CYS A 290 -6.27 18.86 57.33
N GLY A 291 -6.27 17.53 57.19
CA GLY A 291 -7.26 16.79 56.40
C GLY A 291 -7.12 16.92 54.89
N HIS A 292 -6.14 17.69 54.39
CA HIS A 292 -5.93 17.87 52.94
C HIS A 292 -5.48 16.56 52.27
N VAL A 293 -5.89 16.36 51.01
CA VAL A 293 -5.54 15.15 50.24
C VAL A 293 -4.05 15.16 49.91
N VAL A 294 -3.40 14.02 50.12
CA VAL A 294 -1.97 13.84 49.86
C VAL A 294 -1.78 12.66 48.91
N ASN A 295 -0.80 12.77 48.02
CA ASN A 295 -0.48 11.72 47.06
C ASN A 295 0.37 10.64 47.70
N LYS A 296 0.31 9.44 47.13
CA LYS A 296 1.19 8.34 47.53
C LYS A 296 2.65 8.72 47.22
N GLY A 297 3.49 8.78 48.24
CA GLY A 297 4.91 9.17 48.14
C GLY A 297 5.20 10.62 48.55
N ASP A 298 4.19 11.44 48.87
CA ASP A 298 4.42 12.78 49.42
C ASP A 298 5.09 12.64 50.82
N LYS A 299 6.21 13.35 51.03
CA LYS A 299 6.89 13.40 52.34
C LYS A 299 6.31 14.47 53.27
N PHE A 300 5.78 15.53 52.69
CA PHE A 300 5.20 16.66 53.41
C PHE A 300 3.86 17.04 52.77
N CYS A 301 2.92 17.51 53.59
CA CYS A 301 1.64 18.00 53.10
C CYS A 301 1.85 19.31 52.30
N ASN A 302 1.43 19.30 51.03
CA ASN A 302 1.48 20.47 50.15
C ASN A 302 0.63 21.67 50.63
N ASN A 303 -0.33 21.46 51.53
CA ASN A 303 -1.22 22.51 52.03
C ASN A 303 -0.76 23.11 53.37
N CYS A 304 -0.26 22.30 54.31
CA CYS A 304 0.10 22.78 55.66
C CYS A 304 1.55 22.53 56.07
N GLY A 305 2.36 21.90 55.22
CA GLY A 305 3.77 21.61 55.48
C GLY A 305 4.04 20.50 56.49
N ASN A 306 3.01 19.84 57.04
CA ASN A 306 3.20 18.77 58.02
C ASN A 306 3.92 17.57 57.40
N GLU A 307 4.90 17.01 58.10
CA GLU A 307 5.53 15.76 57.71
C GLU A 307 4.50 14.63 57.72
N LEU A 308 4.45 13.87 56.63
CA LEU A 308 3.53 12.75 56.48
C LEU A 308 4.25 11.49 56.97
N PRO A 309 3.57 10.60 57.71
CA PRO A 309 4.19 9.36 58.16
C PRO A 309 4.70 8.59 56.94
N SER A 310 6.00 8.26 56.93
CA SER A 310 6.58 7.41 55.91
C SER A 310 5.87 6.06 55.92
N GLU A 311 5.33 5.62 54.78
CA GLU A 311 4.86 4.25 54.61
C GLU A 311 6.07 3.31 54.81
N GLU A 312 6.33 2.87 56.05
CA GLU A 312 7.13 1.67 56.29
C GLU A 312 6.41 0.53 55.58
N LYS A 313 7.13 -0.13 54.65
CA LYS A 313 6.64 -1.27 53.90
C LYS A 313 6.12 -2.33 54.87
N SER A 314 4.81 -2.53 54.94
CA SER A 314 4.24 -3.80 55.36
C SER A 314 4.35 -4.75 54.17
N ASP A 315 5.51 -5.41 54.05
CA ASP A 315 5.65 -6.64 53.27
C ASP A 315 4.91 -7.75 54.03
N GLU A 316 3.76 -8.19 53.51
CA GLU A 316 3.20 -9.56 53.63
C GLU A 316 2.08 -9.78 52.62
#